data_AF-A0A2A5BQ65-F1
#
_entry.id   AF-A0A2A5BQ65-F1
#
_cell.length_a   1.000
_cell.length_b   1.000
_cell.length_c   1.000
_cell.angle_alpha   90.00
_cell.angle_beta   90.00
_cell.angle_gamma   90.00
#
_symmetry.space_group_name_H-M   'P 1'
#
loop_
_entity.id
_entity.type
_entity.pdbx_description
1 polymer ?
#
loop_
_entity_poly.entity_id
_entity_poly.type
_entity_poly.pdbx_seq_one_letter_code
_entity_poly.pdbx_strand_id
1 'polypeptide(L)'
;MKNLVRINICLGWILVIGIIITQTVITLVAFDMGRMAPFLAFLLAIIFLPFLITGISSVLNRERNLTKIKVGIISALFFQVGLPIILPLFFDEEFIYLSLLGFLLGGIMWYFRKKIEIQLLILNGIGAILWVFVSLSGLLSS
;
A
#
# COMPACT_ATOMS: atom_id res chain seq x y z
N MET A 1 -2.24 13.55 -19.64
CA MET A 1 -2.96 13.57 -18.34
C MET A 1 -4.19 12.66 -18.32
N LYS A 2 -5.13 12.73 -19.28
CA LYS A 2 -6.34 11.86 -19.30
C LYS A 2 -6.03 10.35 -19.24
N ASN A 3 -4.94 9.91 -19.87
CA ASN A 3 -4.53 8.49 -19.83
C ASN A 3 -4.01 8.06 -18.45
N LEU A 4 -3.16 8.88 -17.81
CA LEU A 4 -2.69 8.64 -16.44
C LEU A 4 -3.85 8.54 -15.45
N VAL A 5 -4.87 9.37 -15.66
CA VAL A 5 -6.09 9.35 -14.86
C VAL A 5 -6.79 7.99 -14.95
N ARG A 6 -7.02 7.50 -16.17
CA ARG A 6 -7.66 6.17 -16.37
C ARG A 6 -6.83 5.04 -15.76
N ILE A 7 -5.51 5.08 -15.92
CA ILE A 7 -4.60 4.07 -15.35
C ILE A 7 -4.71 4.08 -13.81
N ASN A 8 -4.69 5.25 -13.17
CA ASN A 8 -4.82 5.37 -11.72
C ASN A 8 -6.17 4.87 -11.18
N ILE A 9 -7.25 5.08 -11.93
CA ILE A 9 -8.58 4.54 -11.55
C ILE A 9 -8.58 3.02 -11.67
N CYS A 10 -8.07 2.49 -12.78
CA CYS A 10 -8.02 1.06 -13.03
C CYS A 10 -7.16 0.34 -11.98
N LEU A 11 -5.94 0.82 -11.74
CA LEU A 11 -5.05 0.29 -10.70
C LEU A 11 -5.66 0.44 -9.30
N GLY A 12 -6.33 1.56 -9.01
CA GLY A 12 -7.02 1.77 -7.74
C GLY A 12 -8.10 0.73 -7.48
N TRP A 13 -8.95 0.45 -8.47
CA TRP A 13 -9.97 -0.60 -8.37
C TRP A 13 -9.38 -2.00 -8.24
N ILE A 14 -8.37 -2.32 -9.05
CA ILE A 14 -7.66 -3.62 -8.97
C ILE A 14 -7.10 -3.81 -7.57
N LEU A 15 -6.46 -2.78 -7.00
CA LEU A 15 -5.92 -2.86 -5.64
C LEU A 15 -6.99 -3.02 -4.58
N VAL A 16 -8.07 -2.23 -4.63
CA VAL A 16 -9.14 -2.32 -3.64
C VAL A 16 -9.77 -3.71 -3.66
N ILE A 17 -10.12 -4.21 -4.84
CA ILE A 17 -10.74 -5.54 -5.00
C ILE A 17 -9.74 -6.63 -4.61
N GLY A 18 -8.50 -6.56 -5.11
CA GLY A 18 -7.45 -7.52 -4.85
C GLY A 18 -7.13 -7.64 -3.36
N ILE A 19 -6.95 -6.52 -2.66
CA ILE A 19 -6.68 -6.51 -1.22
C ILE A 19 -7.86 -7.08 -0.43
N ILE A 20 -9.11 -6.73 -0.77
CA ILE A 20 -10.31 -7.27 -0.10
C ILE A 20 -10.37 -8.80 -0.25
N ILE A 21 -10.17 -9.31 -1.47
CA ILE A 21 -10.17 -10.75 -1.75
C ILE A 21 -9.03 -11.44 -0.98
N THR A 22 -7.80 -10.94 -1.13
CA THR A 22 -6.62 -11.51 -0.47
C THR A 22 -6.79 -11.52 1.06
N GLN A 23 -7.32 -10.44 1.66
CA GLN A 23 -7.55 -10.42 3.10
C GLN A 23 -8.64 -11.36 3.57
N THR A 24 -9.71 -11.51 2.80
CA THR A 24 -10.78 -12.47 3.12
C THR A 24 -10.22 -13.90 3.12
N VAL A 25 -9.45 -14.26 2.09
CA VAL A 25 -8.82 -15.58 1.98
C VAL A 25 -7.82 -15.83 3.10
N ILE A 26 -6.90 -14.88 3.35
CA ILE A 26 -5.91 -14.99 4.42
C ILE A 26 -6.59 -15.13 5.78
N THR A 27 -7.64 -14.36 6.04
CA THR A 27 -8.38 -14.42 7.29
C THR A 27 -9.05 -15.78 7.48
N LEU A 28 -9.72 -16.31 6.44
CA LEU A 28 -10.34 -17.64 6.49
C LEU A 28 -9.30 -18.73 6.80
N VAL A 29 -8.18 -18.74 6.07
CA VAL A 29 -7.10 -19.71 6.28
C VAL A 29 -6.45 -19.52 7.66
N ALA A 30 -6.31 -18.29 8.13
CA ALA A 30 -5.71 -17.99 9.42
C ALA A 30 -6.55 -18.48 10.61
N PHE A 31 -7.87 -18.55 10.49
CA PHE A 31 -8.71 -19.15 11.52
C PHE A 31 -8.44 -20.65 11.68
N ASP A 32 -7.97 -21.32 10.63
CA ASP A 32 -7.67 -22.76 10.65
C ASP A 32 -6.22 -23.07 11.11
N MET A 33 -5.29 -22.12 11.01
CA MET A 33 -3.85 -22.35 11.23
C MET A 33 -3.33 -22.09 12.66
N GLY A 34 -4.20 -21.75 13.63
CA GLY A 34 -3.83 -21.60 15.05
C GLY A 34 -3.45 -20.18 15.51
N ARG A 35 -2.94 -20.05 16.75
CA ARG A 35 -2.93 -18.78 17.51
C ARG A 35 -2.18 -17.59 16.89
N MET A 36 -1.15 -17.82 16.07
CA MET A 36 -0.35 -16.73 15.46
C MET A 36 -0.90 -16.23 14.12
N ALA A 37 -1.74 -17.01 13.45
CA ALA A 37 -2.23 -16.65 12.12
C ALA A 37 -3.17 -15.41 12.10
N PRO A 38 -4.04 -15.17 13.11
CA PRO A 38 -4.80 -13.93 13.20
C PRO A 38 -3.93 -12.68 13.33
N PHE A 39 -2.79 -12.79 14.02
CA PHE A 39 -1.83 -11.70 14.16
C PHE A 39 -1.15 -11.37 12.82
N LEU A 40 -0.78 -12.40 12.04
CA LEU A 40 -0.24 -12.21 10.69
C LEU A 40 -1.26 -11.59 9.72
N ALA A 41 -2.52 -12.02 9.76
CA ALA A 41 -3.59 -11.44 8.95
C ALA A 41 -3.77 -9.94 9.26
N PHE A 42 -3.76 -9.57 10.54
CA PHE A 42 -3.82 -8.18 10.99
C PHE A 42 -2.61 -7.35 10.52
N LEU A 43 -1.40 -7.91 10.63
CA LEU A 43 -0.18 -7.24 10.16
C LEU A 43 -0.22 -6.99 8.65
N LEU A 44 -0.64 -7.98 7.86
CA LEU A 44 -0.86 -7.84 6.43
C LEU A 44 -1.92 -6.78 6.11
N ALA A 45 -2.97 -6.68 6.93
CA ALA A 45 -4.01 -5.65 6.74
C ALA A 45 -3.42 -4.24 6.95
N ILE A 46 -2.56 -4.06 7.95
CA ILE A 46 -1.83 -2.80 8.17
C ILE A 46 -0.92 -2.46 6.98
N ILE A 47 -0.20 -3.45 6.45
CA ILE A 47 0.70 -3.26 5.30
C ILE A 47 -0.09 -2.81 4.06
N PHE A 48 -1.27 -3.39 3.83
CA PHE A 48 -2.10 -3.05 2.67
C PHE A 48 -2.94 -1.78 2.84
N LEU A 49 -3.18 -1.33 4.07
CA LEU A 49 -3.97 -0.15 4.41
C LEU A 49 -3.59 1.13 3.63
N PRO A 50 -2.30 1.53 3.51
CA PRO A 50 -1.94 2.72 2.71
C PRO A 50 -2.41 2.65 1.27
N PHE A 51 -2.33 1.47 0.64
CA PHE A 51 -2.73 1.26 -0.74
C PHE A 51 -4.25 1.23 -0.90
N LEU A 52 -4.96 0.70 0.09
CA LEU A 52 -6.41 0.74 0.13
C LEU A 52 -6.91 2.19 0.25
N ILE A 53 -6.29 2.99 1.13
CA ILE A 53 -6.61 4.41 1.31
C ILE A 53 -6.37 5.19 0.00
N THR A 54 -5.23 4.97 -0.67
CA THR A 54 -4.93 5.66 -1.94
C THR A 54 -5.82 5.18 -3.08
N GLY A 55 -6.13 3.89 -3.16
CA GLY A 55 -7.04 3.31 -4.13
C GLY A 55 -8.44 3.90 -4.00
N ILE A 56 -9.01 3.89 -2.78
CA ILE A 56 -10.31 4.48 -2.48
C ILE A 56 -10.33 5.97 -2.76
N SER A 57 -9.30 6.71 -2.34
CA SER A 57 -9.21 8.16 -2.57
C SER A 57 -9.08 8.50 -4.06
N SER A 58 -8.32 7.71 -4.83
CA SER A 58 -8.16 7.82 -6.28
C SER A 58 -9.46 7.55 -7.03
N VAL A 59 -10.27 6.61 -6.56
CA VAL A 59 -11.48 6.13 -7.24
C VAL A 59 -12.72 6.95 -6.86
N LEU A 60 -12.99 7.15 -5.57
CA LEU A 60 -14.27 7.69 -5.09
C LEU A 60 -14.29 9.23 -5.00
N ASN A 61 -13.16 9.88 -4.76
CA ASN A 61 -13.12 11.32 -4.47
C ASN A 61 -12.62 12.18 -5.63
N ARG A 62 -12.41 11.56 -6.80
CA ARG A 62 -11.67 12.15 -7.92
C ARG A 62 -12.30 13.39 -8.53
N GLU A 63 -13.62 13.38 -8.70
CA GLU A 63 -14.35 14.49 -9.32
C GLU A 63 -14.75 15.58 -8.32
N ARG A 64 -14.66 15.30 -7.01
CA ARG A 64 -15.28 16.15 -5.98
C ARG A 64 -14.29 16.89 -5.09
N ASN A 65 -13.09 16.36 -4.80
CA ASN A 65 -12.22 17.02 -3.82
C ASN A 65 -10.73 16.62 -3.90
N LEU A 66 -9.90 17.46 -4.52
CA LEU A 66 -8.43 17.30 -4.56
C LEU A 66 -7.78 17.25 -3.16
N THR A 67 -8.37 17.90 -2.16
CA THR A 67 -7.84 17.91 -0.79
C THR A 67 -7.93 16.53 -0.15
N LYS A 68 -9.03 15.79 -0.38
CA LYS A 68 -9.18 14.41 0.12
C LYS A 68 -8.13 13.47 -0.48
N ILE A 69 -7.82 13.63 -1.77
CA ILE A 69 -6.77 12.84 -2.44
C ILE A 69 -5.40 13.12 -1.81
N LYS A 70 -5.08 14.39 -1.54
CA LYS A 70 -3.83 14.75 -0.86
C LYS A 70 -3.72 14.14 0.53
N VAL A 71 -4.81 14.17 1.31
CA VAL A 71 -4.84 13.52 2.63
C VAL A 71 -4.58 12.02 2.50
N GLY A 72 -5.23 11.34 1.55
CA GLY A 72 -4.99 9.92 1.29
C GLY A 72 -3.53 9.60 0.93
N ILE A 73 -2.90 10.43 0.10
CA ILE A 73 -1.47 10.31 -0.25
C ILE A 73 -0.58 10.51 0.97
N ILE A 74 -0.84 11.53 1.80
CA ILE A 74 -0.05 11.80 3.01
C ILE A 74 -0.18 10.65 4.01
N SER A 75 -1.39 10.15 4.24
CA SER A 75 -1.61 8.99 5.10
C SER A 75 -0.86 7.77 4.58
N ALA A 76 -0.90 7.50 3.26
CA ALA A 76 -0.18 6.38 2.69
C ALA A 76 1.34 6.52 2.80
N LEU A 77 1.86 7.73 2.59
CA LEU A 77 3.28 8.03 2.78
C LEU A 77 3.72 7.82 4.23
N PHE A 78 2.88 8.15 5.21
CA PHE A 78 3.21 7.87 6.62
C PHE A 78 3.46 6.38 6.85
N PHE A 79 2.58 5.50 6.35
CA PHE A 79 2.76 4.05 6.51
C PHE A 79 3.91 3.47 5.68
N GLN A 80 4.21 4.04 4.50
CA GLN A 80 5.26 3.51 3.61
C GLN A 80 6.65 4.10 3.86
N VAL A 81 6.73 5.28 4.45
CA VAL A 81 7.98 6.02 4.64
C VAL A 81 8.20 6.32 6.11
N GLY A 82 7.23 6.93 6.77
CA GLY A 82 7.35 7.30 8.19
C GLY A 82 7.55 6.07 9.08
N LEU A 83 6.69 5.07 8.94
CA LEU A 83 6.74 3.87 9.77
C LEU A 83 8.05 3.08 9.58
N PRO A 84 8.50 2.75 8.35
CA PRO A 84 9.76 2.03 8.15
C PRO A 84 11.02 2.79 8.58
N ILE A 85 11.01 4.13 8.57
CA ILE A 85 12.13 4.94 9.07
C ILE A 85 12.23 4.85 10.60
N ILE A 86 11.09 4.71 11.29
CA ILE A 86 11.03 4.67 12.74
C ILE A 86 11.31 3.26 13.28
N LEU A 87 11.01 2.20 12.52
CA LEU A 87 11.15 0.81 12.96
C LEU A 87 12.54 0.45 13.52
N PRO A 88 13.68 0.81 12.92
CA PRO A 88 14.99 0.44 13.46
C PRO A 88 15.34 1.09 14.80
N LEU A 89 14.58 2.10 15.25
CA LEU A 89 14.76 2.69 16.58
C LEU A 89 14.17 1.81 17.69
N PHE A 90 13.24 0.91 17.34
CA PHE A 90 12.51 0.08 18.29
C PHE A 90 12.79 -1.42 18.12
N PHE A 91 13.35 -1.83 16.99
CA PHE A 91 13.59 -3.22 16.61
C PHE A 91 15.06 -3.42 16.18
N ASP A 92 15.36 -4.54 15.53
CA ASP A 92 16.72 -4.93 15.16
C ASP A 92 17.35 -4.02 14.09
N GLU A 93 18.69 -3.98 14.07
CA GLU A 93 19.47 -3.22 13.09
C GLU A 93 19.21 -3.67 11.64
N GLU A 94 18.75 -4.90 11.44
CA GLU A 94 18.38 -5.46 10.14
C GLU A 94 17.23 -4.69 9.45
N PHE A 95 16.41 -3.97 10.21
CA PHE A 95 15.35 -3.12 9.66
C PHE A 95 15.90 -1.86 8.96
N ILE A 96 17.21 -1.58 9.04
CA ILE A 96 17.84 -0.42 8.38
C ILE A 96 17.65 -0.43 6.86
N TYR A 97 17.57 -1.62 6.24
CA TYR A 97 17.28 -1.75 4.80
C TYR A 97 15.88 -1.27 4.44
N LEU A 98 14.90 -1.49 5.33
CA LEU A 98 13.53 -0.98 5.15
C LEU A 98 13.47 0.54 5.33
N SER A 99 14.27 1.10 6.24
CA SER A 99 14.44 2.55 6.35
C SER A 99 15.04 3.18 5.10
N LEU A 100 16.08 2.58 4.51
CA LEU A 100 16.68 3.05 3.25
C LEU A 100 15.65 3.05 2.11
N LEU A 101 14.87 1.98 1.99
CA LEU A 101 13.74 1.89 1.06
C LEU A 101 12.72 3.01 1.29
N GLY A 102 12.31 3.21 2.54
CA GLY A 102 11.40 4.28 2.92
C GLY A 102 11.94 5.67 2.54
N PHE A 103 13.21 5.94 2.82
CA PHE A 103 13.86 7.21 2.51
C PHE A 103 13.90 7.48 1.00
N LEU A 104 14.25 6.46 0.20
CA LEU A 104 14.28 6.54 -1.26
C LEU A 104 12.89 6.82 -1.82
N LEU A 105 11.87 6.11 -1.32
CA LEU A 105 10.47 6.30 -1.72
C LEU A 105 9.97 7.70 -1.33
N GLY A 106 10.29 8.16 -0.13
CA GLY A 106 10.01 9.52 0.35
C GLY A 106 10.65 10.58 -0.54
N GLY A 107 11.91 10.40 -0.93
CA GLY A 107 12.63 11.28 -1.85
C GLY A 107 11.97 11.38 -3.23
N ILE A 108 11.61 10.24 -3.82
CA ILE A 108 10.89 10.20 -5.11
C ILE A 108 9.54 10.92 -4.99
N MET A 109 8.79 10.65 -3.92
CA MET A 109 7.47 11.25 -3.69
C MET A 109 7.53 12.75 -3.42
N TRP A 110 8.60 13.21 -2.78
CA TRP A 110 8.91 14.63 -2.60
C TRP A 110 9.27 15.33 -3.91
N TYR A 111 10.09 14.68 -4.76
CA TYR A 111 10.43 15.21 -6.09
C TYR A 111 9.17 15.44 -6.94
N PHE A 112 8.20 14.53 -6.85
CA PHE A 112 6.90 14.65 -7.55
C PHE A 112 5.79 15.35 -6.74
N ARG A 113 6.10 16.10 -5.66
CA ARG A 113 5.08 16.68 -4.75
C ARG A 113 4.00 17.56 -5.40
N LYS A 114 4.29 18.18 -6.54
CA LYS A 114 3.31 19.02 -7.27
C LYS A 114 2.47 18.22 -8.28
N LYS A 115 2.82 16.96 -8.54
CA LYS A 115 2.21 16.10 -9.57
C LYS A 115 1.45 14.94 -8.92
N ILE A 116 0.27 15.24 -8.38
CA ILE A 116 -0.61 14.30 -7.66
C ILE A 116 -0.84 13.00 -8.44
N GLU A 117 -1.05 13.10 -9.75
CA GLU A 117 -1.29 11.92 -10.61
C GLU A 117 -0.09 10.97 -10.67
N ILE A 118 1.13 11.51 -10.63
CA ILE A 118 2.34 10.70 -10.61
C ILE A 118 2.51 10.07 -9.24
N GLN A 119 2.22 10.81 -8.16
CA GLN A 119 2.23 10.28 -6.80
C GLN A 119 1.25 9.11 -6.62
N LEU A 120 0.03 9.23 -7.14
CA LEU A 120 -0.95 8.14 -7.14
C LEU A 120 -0.49 6.95 -7.98
N LEU A 121 0.14 7.19 -9.13
CA LEU A 121 0.65 6.13 -9.99
C LEU A 121 1.76 5.34 -9.29
N ILE A 122 2.68 6.03 -8.61
CA ILE A 122 3.74 5.40 -7.84
C ILE A 122 3.15 4.55 -6.71
N LEU A 123 2.25 5.12 -5.90
CA LEU A 123 1.63 4.43 -4.77
C LEU A 123 0.82 3.21 -5.22
N ASN A 124 -0.03 3.37 -6.24
CA ASN A 124 -0.83 2.26 -6.77
C ASN A 124 0.04 1.23 -7.49
N GLY A 125 1.12 1.65 -8.16
CA GLY A 125 2.07 0.74 -8.82
C GLY A 125 2.80 -0.14 -7.81
N ILE A 126 3.34 0.46 -6.74
CA ILE A 126 3.99 -0.27 -5.66
C ILE A 126 3.01 -1.22 -4.98
N GLY A 127 1.79 -0.76 -4.70
CA GLY A 127 0.74 -1.59 -4.11
C GLY A 127 0.40 -2.80 -4.98
N ALA A 128 0.26 -2.60 -6.29
CA ALA A 128 -0.03 -3.68 -7.23
C ALA A 128 1.12 -4.70 -7.29
N ILE A 129 2.36 -4.22 -7.32
CA ILE A 129 3.55 -5.08 -7.30
C ILE A 129 3.59 -5.91 -6.02
N LEU A 130 3.44 -5.28 -4.86
CA LEU A 130 3.42 -5.98 -3.56
C LEU A 130 2.29 -7.00 -3.50
N TRP A 131 1.09 -6.63 -3.95
CA TRP A 131 -0.05 -7.54 -3.99
C TRP A 131 0.22 -8.76 -4.89
N VAL A 132 0.82 -8.57 -6.06
CA VAL A 132 1.22 -9.68 -6.95
C VAL A 132 2.23 -10.59 -6.28
N PHE A 133 3.26 -10.03 -5.63
CA PHE A 133 4.27 -10.85 -4.93
C PHE A 133 3.66 -11.65 -3.77
N VAL A 134 2.81 -11.04 -2.94
CA VAL A 134 2.14 -11.73 -1.83
C VAL A 134 1.21 -12.85 -2.36
N SER A 135 0.49 -12.56 -3.44
CA SER A 135 -0.41 -13.54 -4.06
C SER A 135 0.39 -14.72 -4.66
N LEU A 136 1.51 -14.45 -5.34
CA LEU A 136 2.40 -15.46 -5.89
C LEU A 136 3.10 -16.27 -4.79
N SER A 137 3.57 -15.64 -3.71
CA SER A 137 4.18 -16.37 -2.61
C SER A 137 3.20 -17.33 -1.95
N GLY A 138 1.92 -16.94 -1.84
CA GLY A 138 0.86 -17.84 -1.39
C GLY A 138 0.71 -19.06 -2.29
N LEU A 139 0.63 -18.85 -3.61
CA LEU A 139 0.51 -19.93 -4.61
C LEU A 139 1.73 -20.86 -4.67
N LEU A 140 2.94 -20.35 -4.41
CA LEU A 140 4.17 -21.16 -4.45
C LEU A 140 4.43 -21.91 -3.14
N SER A 141 3.77 -21.51 -2.05
CA SER A 141 3.89 -22.15 -0.73
C SER A 141 2.91 -23.31 -0.50
N SER A 142 1.96 -23.51 -1.43
CA SER A 142 1.00 -24.63 -1.46
C SER A 142 1.46 -25.76 -2.37
#